data_AF-A0A7X2IZ12-F1
#
_entry.id   AF-A0A7X2IZ12-F1
#
_cell.length_a   1.000
_cell.length_b   1.000
_cell.length_c   1.000
_cell.angle_alpha   90.00
_cell.angle_beta   90.00
_cell.angle_gamma   90.00
#
_symmetry.space_group_name_H-M   'P 1'
#
loop_
_entity.id
_entity.type
_entity.pdbx_description
1 polymer ?
#
loop_
_entity_poly.entity_id
_entity_poly.type
_entity_poly.pdbx_seq_one_letter_code
_entity_poly.pdbx_strand_id
1 'polypeptide(L)'
;MRKITALILILFLAGCVQDDQTEERSFLIPAGYVGWVTVEYSQQGTQVQQGRNNTYEVSNKGLVRTSQSQIHEGWATNHFYYVDDTGKKTRLQQGKMIHGPSSGQESNHESVEYFFVGTEEQYSKIEYVPK
;
A
#
# COMPACT_ATOMS: atom_id res chain seq x y z
N MET A 1 -58.37 8.79 28.04
CA MET A 1 -58.02 8.02 26.81
C MET A 1 -57.70 9.06 25.76
N ARG A 2 -56.51 9.20 25.17
CA ARG A 2 -55.47 8.25 24.76
C ARG A 2 -54.10 8.91 24.97
N LYS A 3 -53.19 8.15 25.57
CA LYS A 3 -51.74 8.34 25.43
C LYS A 3 -51.34 7.95 24.00
N ILE A 4 -50.12 8.30 23.60
CA ILE A 4 -49.42 7.92 22.35
C ILE A 4 -49.77 8.90 21.22
N THR A 5 -48.90 9.83 20.83
CA THR A 5 -47.77 9.55 19.90
C THR A 5 -46.60 10.53 20.11
N ALA A 6 -45.79 10.31 21.15
CA ALA A 6 -44.46 10.92 21.28
C ALA A 6 -43.40 9.89 20.84
N LEU A 7 -43.50 9.37 19.60
CA LEU A 7 -42.67 8.27 19.10
C LEU A 7 -42.12 8.52 17.68
N ILE A 8 -41.72 9.75 17.36
CA ILE A 8 -41.19 10.09 16.03
C ILE A 8 -39.98 11.04 16.13
N LEU A 9 -39.13 10.86 17.14
CA LEU A 9 -37.91 11.68 17.30
C LEU A 9 -36.64 10.88 17.61
N ILE A 10 -36.69 9.54 17.57
CA ILE A 10 -35.55 8.69 17.97
C ILE A 10 -34.89 7.97 16.77
N LEU A 11 -35.42 8.10 15.55
CA LEU A 11 -34.97 7.28 14.41
C LEU A 11 -33.87 7.87 13.51
N PHE A 12 -33.19 8.95 13.91
CA PHE A 12 -32.10 9.55 13.11
C PHE A 12 -30.67 9.22 13.59
N LEU A 13 -30.52 8.32 14.57
CA LEU A 13 -29.21 7.88 15.08
C LEU A 13 -28.75 6.54 14.46
N ALA A 14 -29.27 6.15 13.30
CA ALA A 14 -28.74 5.03 12.54
C ALA A 14 -27.41 5.45 11.88
N GLY A 15 -26.34 5.27 12.64
CA GLY A 15 -24.96 5.04 12.24
C GLY A 15 -24.52 5.58 10.89
N CYS A 16 -23.72 6.64 10.92
CA CYS A 16 -22.58 6.70 10.00
C CYS A 16 -21.73 5.46 10.31
N VAL A 17 -21.83 4.43 9.48
CA VAL A 17 -20.76 3.45 9.37
C VAL A 17 -19.54 4.26 8.96
N GLN A 18 -18.60 4.43 9.89
CA GLN A 18 -17.26 4.90 9.54
C GLN A 18 -16.70 3.83 8.61
N ASP A 19 -16.59 4.21 7.34
CA ASP A 19 -15.95 3.44 6.29
C ASP A 19 -14.60 2.93 6.84
N ASP A 20 -14.39 1.62 6.72
CA ASP A 20 -13.26 0.92 7.29
C ASP A 20 -11.96 1.53 6.73
N GLN A 21 -11.31 2.32 7.57
CA GLN A 21 -9.88 2.62 7.64
C GLN A 21 -9.09 2.17 6.40
N THR A 22 -8.73 3.09 5.51
CA THR A 22 -7.61 2.87 4.59
C THR A 22 -6.38 2.54 5.43
N GLU A 23 -6.01 1.27 5.50
CA GLU A 23 -4.87 0.86 6.31
C GLU A 23 -3.57 1.43 5.70
N GLU A 24 -2.93 2.36 6.42
CA GLU A 24 -1.68 2.98 5.96
C GLU A 24 -0.59 1.90 5.82
N ARG A 25 0.04 1.84 4.65
CA ARG A 25 1.13 0.89 4.36
C ARG A 25 2.47 1.60 4.42
N SER A 26 3.47 0.98 5.04
CA SER A 26 4.85 1.49 5.09
C SER A 26 5.79 0.58 4.32
N PHE A 27 6.49 1.09 3.31
CA PHE A 27 7.52 0.36 2.57
C PHE A 27 8.91 0.73 3.08
N LEU A 28 9.69 -0.28 3.46
CA LEU A 28 11.06 -0.18 3.93
C LEU A 28 12.00 -0.61 2.80
N ILE A 29 12.61 0.36 2.15
CA ILE A 29 13.43 0.20 0.95
C ILE A 29 14.90 0.22 1.37
N PRO A 30 15.77 -0.68 0.89
CA PRO A 30 17.19 -0.62 1.17
C PRO A 30 17.77 0.73 0.74
N ALA A 31 18.57 1.37 1.59
CA ALA A 31 19.17 2.66 1.28
C ALA A 31 19.97 2.60 -0.03
N GLY A 32 19.71 3.54 -0.93
CA GLY A 32 20.38 3.62 -2.24
C GLY A 32 19.77 2.74 -3.34
N TYR A 33 18.73 1.96 -3.05
CA TYR A 33 17.99 1.23 -4.08
C TYR A 33 17.38 2.19 -5.12
N VAL A 34 17.64 1.93 -6.41
CA VAL A 34 17.02 2.64 -7.52
C VAL A 34 16.47 1.60 -8.49
N GLY A 35 15.19 1.69 -8.83
CA GLY A 35 14.54 0.70 -9.68
C GLY A 35 13.07 0.51 -9.38
N TRP A 36 12.46 -0.42 -10.12
CA TRP A 36 11.08 -0.85 -9.88
C TRP A 36 10.98 -1.71 -8.63
N VAL A 37 9.97 -1.44 -7.82
CA VAL A 37 9.51 -2.32 -6.76
C VAL A 37 8.25 -3.01 -7.23
N THR A 38 8.18 -4.32 -7.02
CA THR A 38 7.03 -5.20 -7.28
C THR A 38 6.49 -5.68 -5.95
N VAL A 39 5.18 -5.54 -5.75
CA VAL A 39 4.46 -6.06 -4.60
C VAL A 39 3.50 -7.14 -5.06
N GLU A 40 3.82 -8.38 -4.74
CA GLU A 40 3.01 -9.56 -5.04
C GLU A 40 2.06 -9.84 -3.86
N TYR A 41 0.75 -9.71 -4.10
CA TYR A 41 -0.29 -10.07 -3.16
C TYR A 41 -0.79 -11.48 -3.51
N SER A 42 -0.44 -12.48 -2.70
CA SER A 42 -0.81 -13.88 -2.93
C SER A 42 -1.57 -14.46 -1.74
N GLN A 43 -2.77 -14.96 -1.98
CA GLN A 43 -3.66 -15.48 -0.92
C GLN A 43 -3.31 -16.91 -0.46
N GLN A 44 -2.37 -17.62 -1.09
CA GLN A 44 -2.07 -19.02 -0.75
C GLN A 44 -0.57 -19.37 -0.73
N GLY A 45 -0.14 -20.07 0.33
CA GLY A 45 1.02 -20.99 0.31
C GLY A 45 2.43 -20.40 0.22
N THR A 46 2.62 -19.11 -0.02
CA THR A 46 3.96 -18.52 -0.15
C THR A 46 4.55 -18.22 1.22
N GLN A 47 5.86 -18.44 1.44
CA GLN A 47 6.55 -17.95 2.66
C GLN A 47 6.47 -16.42 2.68
N VAL A 48 5.43 -15.92 3.33
CA VAL A 48 5.15 -14.49 3.43
C VAL A 48 6.22 -13.86 4.30
N GLN A 49 6.88 -12.83 3.78
CA GLN A 49 7.65 -11.94 4.64
C GLN A 49 6.60 -11.16 5.43
N GLN A 50 6.29 -11.64 6.63
CA GLN A 50 5.23 -11.07 7.47
C GLN A 50 5.54 -9.61 7.71
N GLY A 51 4.88 -8.74 6.96
CA GLY A 51 4.80 -7.35 7.31
C GLY A 51 4.05 -7.24 8.62
N ARG A 52 4.76 -7.08 9.74
CA ARG A 52 4.11 -6.72 10.99
C ARG A 52 3.50 -5.34 10.81
N ASN A 53 2.22 -5.18 11.10
CA ASN A 53 1.53 -3.89 11.14
C ASN A 53 1.67 -3.08 9.83
N ASN A 54 1.31 -3.68 8.69
CA ASN A 54 1.30 -3.02 7.36
C ASN A 54 2.64 -2.42 6.92
N THR A 55 3.73 -2.94 7.49
CA THR A 55 5.09 -2.55 7.13
C THR A 55 5.71 -3.62 6.26
N TYR A 56 6.15 -3.26 5.06
CA TYR A 56 6.65 -4.14 4.02
C TYR A 56 8.14 -3.91 3.80
N GLU A 57 8.94 -4.94 4.03
CA GLU A 57 10.36 -4.92 3.69
C GLU A 57 10.55 -5.20 2.20
N VAL A 58 11.18 -4.28 1.50
CA VAL A 58 11.56 -4.45 0.10
C VAL A 58 12.90 -5.14 0.07
N SER A 59 12.99 -6.27 -0.62
CA SER A 59 14.28 -6.96 -0.82
C SER A 59 15.23 -6.11 -1.67
N ASN A 60 16.54 -6.44 -1.65
CA ASN A 60 17.55 -5.81 -2.51
C ASN A 60 17.28 -5.96 -4.02
N LYS A 61 16.29 -6.77 -4.41
CA LYS A 61 15.83 -6.96 -5.80
C LYS A 61 14.55 -6.18 -6.12
N GLY A 62 14.04 -5.36 -5.19
CA GLY A 62 12.79 -4.62 -5.39
C GLY A 62 11.54 -5.49 -5.24
N LEU A 63 11.58 -6.58 -4.47
CA LEU A 63 10.42 -7.46 -4.33
C LEU A 63 9.86 -7.45 -2.91
N VAL A 64 8.53 -7.38 -2.82
CA VAL A 64 7.71 -7.59 -1.62
C VAL A 64 6.71 -8.71 -1.92
N ARG A 65 6.54 -9.65 -0.98
CA ARG A 65 5.50 -10.69 -1.04
C ARG A 65 4.64 -10.64 0.21
N THR A 66 3.33 -10.54 0.02
CA THR A 66 2.37 -10.42 1.11
C THR A 66 1.16 -11.33 0.91
N SER A 67 0.61 -11.84 2.01
CA SER A 67 -0.69 -12.51 2.02
C SER A 67 -1.86 -11.56 2.30
N GLN A 68 -1.58 -10.29 2.53
CA GLN A 68 -2.65 -9.30 2.62
C GLN A 68 -3.30 -9.14 1.25
N SER A 69 -4.59 -8.86 1.22
CA SER A 69 -5.28 -8.51 -0.04
C SER A 69 -4.83 -7.13 -0.50
N GLN A 70 -4.76 -6.92 -1.82
CA GLN A 70 -4.52 -5.59 -2.37
C GLN A 70 -5.69 -4.67 -2.02
N ILE A 71 -5.44 -3.68 -1.16
CA ILE A 71 -6.39 -2.61 -0.88
C ILE A 71 -6.33 -1.64 -2.05
N HIS A 72 -7.44 -1.48 -2.77
CA HIS A 72 -7.52 -0.64 -3.97
C HIS A 72 -7.46 0.87 -3.64
N GLU A 73 -7.73 1.22 -2.38
CA GLU A 73 -7.75 2.59 -1.88
C GLU A 73 -6.60 2.78 -0.87
N GLY A 74 -5.59 3.60 -1.19
CA GLY A 74 -4.52 3.85 -0.22
C GLY A 74 -3.15 4.26 -0.74
N TRP A 75 -2.95 4.43 -2.06
CA TRP A 75 -1.65 4.91 -2.56
C TRP A 75 -1.23 6.25 -1.93
N ALA A 76 -2.18 7.19 -1.77
CA ALA A 76 -1.92 8.51 -1.19
C ALA A 76 -1.56 8.45 0.30
N THR A 77 -1.95 7.39 1.01
CA THR A 77 -1.68 7.22 2.43
C THR A 77 -0.43 6.36 2.68
N ASN A 78 0.10 5.69 1.65
CA ASN A 78 1.33 4.92 1.74
C ASN A 78 2.52 5.78 2.19
N HIS A 79 3.43 5.15 2.94
CA HIS A 79 4.64 5.74 3.46
C HIS A 79 5.84 4.99 2.92
N PHE A 80 6.87 5.70 2.47
CA PHE A 80 8.06 5.11 1.87
C PHE A 80 9.30 5.58 2.62
N TYR A 81 10.20 4.66 2.93
CA TYR A 81 11.42 4.96 3.65
C TYR A 81 12.61 4.26 3.02
N TYR A 82 13.74 4.94 2.92
CA TYR A 82 15.02 4.24 2.90
C TYR A 82 15.36 3.76 4.31
N VAL A 83 15.93 2.57 4.40
CA VAL A 83 16.47 1.98 5.63
C VAL A 83 17.92 1.62 5.39
N ASP A 84 18.82 2.18 6.20
CA ASP A 84 20.24 1.84 6.16
C ASP A 84 20.56 0.59 6.97
N ASP A 85 21.81 0.14 6.92
CA ASP A 85 22.29 -1.08 7.61
C ASP A 85 22.18 -0.98 9.15
N THR A 86 21.98 0.22 9.69
CA THR A 86 21.76 0.46 11.14
C THR A 86 20.27 0.44 11.51
N GLY A 87 19.38 0.33 10.52
CA GLY A 87 17.93 0.39 10.69
C GLY A 87 17.36 1.81 10.70
N LYS A 88 18.16 2.85 10.43
CA LYS A 88 17.69 4.23 10.41
C LYS A 88 16.83 4.47 9.18
N LYS A 89 15.66 5.06 9.41
CA LYS A 89 14.66 5.36 8.36
C LYS A 89 14.80 6.79 7.85
N THR A 90 14.81 6.97 6.53
CA THR A 90 14.75 8.27 5.85
C THR A 90 13.49 8.31 4.99
N ARG A 91 12.56 9.23 5.29
CA ARG A 91 11.29 9.34 4.57
C ARG A 91 11.51 9.77 3.12
N LEU A 92 10.88 9.05 2.19
CA LEU A 92 10.83 9.37 0.77
C LEU A 92 9.50 10.03 0.42
N GLN A 93 9.56 10.98 -0.51
CA GLN A 93 8.40 11.74 -0.97
C GLN A 93 7.93 11.22 -2.32
N GLN A 94 6.63 10.94 -2.41
CA GLN A 94 5.97 10.66 -3.69
C GLN A 94 6.11 11.85 -4.64
N GLY A 95 6.27 11.57 -5.93
CA GLY A 95 6.53 12.56 -6.97
C GLY A 95 7.93 13.17 -6.93
N LYS A 96 8.81 12.76 -6.00
CA LYS A 96 10.23 13.15 -5.99
C LYS A 96 11.16 11.95 -6.07
N MET A 97 10.90 10.96 -5.23
CA MET A 97 11.68 9.72 -5.15
C MET A 97 10.85 8.47 -5.40
N ILE A 98 9.52 8.58 -5.38
CA ILE A 98 8.58 7.48 -5.62
C ILE A 98 7.66 7.89 -6.77
N HIS A 99 7.67 7.11 -7.85
CA HIS A 99 7.00 7.42 -9.10
C HIS A 99 6.12 6.26 -9.57
N GLY A 100 5.00 6.60 -10.21
CA GLY A 100 4.12 5.70 -10.94
C GLY A 100 3.61 4.49 -10.15
N PRO A 101 2.43 4.55 -9.52
CA PRO A 101 1.70 3.33 -9.25
C PRO A 101 1.18 2.78 -10.59
N SER A 102 1.63 1.58 -10.96
CA SER A 102 0.93 0.77 -11.94
C SER A 102 0.36 -0.41 -11.17
N SER A 103 -0.96 -0.44 -10.96
CA SER A 103 -1.63 -1.65 -10.51
C SER A 103 -1.90 -2.51 -11.74
N GLY A 104 -1.28 -3.69 -11.78
CA GLY A 104 -1.64 -4.72 -12.73
C GLY A 104 -2.77 -5.54 -12.15
N GLN A 105 -3.90 -5.66 -12.87
CA GLN A 105 -4.90 -6.66 -12.55
C GLN A 105 -4.50 -7.96 -13.24
N GLU A 106 -4.23 -9.01 -12.47
CA GLU A 106 -3.99 -10.34 -13.00
C GLU A 106 -5.02 -11.33 -12.42
N SER A 107 -5.37 -12.31 -13.25
CA SER A 107 -6.44 -13.28 -13.02
C SER A 107 -6.14 -14.24 -11.88
N ASN A 108 -7.20 -14.78 -11.24
CA ASN A 108 -7.14 -15.85 -10.24
C ASN A 108 -6.37 -15.51 -8.95
N HIS A 109 -6.94 -14.62 -8.11
CA HIS A 109 -6.55 -14.41 -6.70
C HIS A 109 -5.14 -13.85 -6.44
N GLU A 110 -4.40 -13.49 -7.48
CA GLU A 110 -3.10 -12.83 -7.39
C GLU A 110 -3.20 -11.41 -7.94
N SER A 111 -2.64 -10.45 -7.22
CA SER A 111 -2.57 -9.06 -7.69
C SER A 111 -1.17 -8.52 -7.53
N VAL A 112 -0.79 -7.59 -8.40
CA VAL A 112 0.56 -7.03 -8.42
C VAL A 112 0.48 -5.50 -8.47
N GLU A 113 1.23 -4.85 -7.59
CA GLU A 113 1.43 -3.40 -7.58
C GLU A 113 2.89 -3.08 -7.88
N TYR A 114 3.10 -2.09 -8.75
CA TYR A 114 4.43 -1.61 -9.10
C TYR A 114 4.59 -0.15 -8.70
N PHE A 115 5.78 0.20 -8.21
CA PHE A 115 6.21 1.60 -8.09
C PHE A 115 7.70 1.73 -8.34
N PHE A 116 8.13 2.87 -8.86
CA PHE A 116 9.54 3.15 -9.11
C PHE A 116 10.15 3.96 -7.96
N VAL A 117 11.37 3.58 -7.54
CA VAL A 117 12.19 4.32 -6.59
C VAL A 117 13.36 4.95 -7.34
N GLY A 118 13.50 6.27 -7.24
CA GLY A 118 14.54 7.06 -7.91
C GLY A 118 14.04 8.46 -8.21
N THR A 119 14.89 9.31 -8.77
CA THR A 119 14.49 10.67 -9.18
C THR A 119 13.59 10.64 -10.41
N GLU A 120 12.88 11.74 -10.66
CA GLU A 120 12.09 11.93 -11.90
C GLU A 120 12.95 11.76 -13.17
N GLU A 121 14.21 12.19 -13.14
CA GLU A 121 15.14 11.99 -14.26
C GLU A 121 15.48 10.51 -14.48
N GLN A 122 15.62 9.73 -13.41
CA GLN A 122 15.84 8.29 -13.49
C GLN A 122 14.58 7.58 -13.99
N TYR A 123 13.41 8.03 -13.54
CA TYR A 123 12.10 7.49 -13.94
C TYR A 123 11.75 7.76 -15.42
N SER A 124 12.11 8.93 -15.95
CA SER A 124 11.82 9.28 -17.36
C SER A 124 12.69 8.56 -18.39
N LYS A 125 13.81 7.97 -17.97
CA LYS A 125 14.80 7.32 -18.87
C LYS A 125 14.64 5.81 -18.98
N ILE A 126 13.81 5.20 -18.16
CA ILE A 126 13.56 3.76 -18.18
C ILE A 126 12.46 3.43 -19.19
N GLU A 127 12.76 2.56 -20.17
CA GLU A 127 11.70 1.87 -20.91
C GLU A 127 10.94 0.99 -19.92
N TYR A 128 9.63 1.17 -19.82
CA TYR A 128 8.79 0.39 -18.93
C TYR A 128 8.87 -1.10 -19.28
N VAL A 129 9.41 -1.92 -18.36
CA VAL A 129 9.36 -3.39 -18.49
C VAL A 129 9.00 -4.03 -17.15
N PRO A 130 7.73 -3.99 -16.72
CA PRO A 130 7.21 -5.05 -15.87
C PRO A 130 7.08 -6.31 -16.72
N LYS A 131 7.48 -7.43 -16.12
CA LYS A 131 7.30 -8.75 -16.69
C LYS A 131 5.96 -9.32 -16.27
#